data_AF-A0A661UR92-F1
#
_entry.id   AF-A0A661UR92-F1
#
_cell.length_a   1.000
_cell.length_b   1.000
_cell.length_c   1.000
_cell.angle_alpha   90.00
_cell.angle_beta   90.00
_cell.angle_gamma   90.00
#
_symmetry.space_group_name_H-M   'P 1'
#
loop_
_entity.id
_entity.type
_entity.pdbx_description
1 polymer ?
#
loop_
_entity_poly.entity_id
_entity_poly.type
_entity_poly.pdbx_seq_one_letter_code
_entity_poly.pdbx_strand_id
1 'polypeptide(L)' 'FGCEIYGRVDFRYDGKDFYFLEVNTLPGMTQLSLTPMAAKEAGISFKELLYKIIELSLNR' A
#
# COMPACT_ATOMS: atom_id res chain seq x y z
N PHE A 1 6.99 -5.00 12.23
CA PHE A 1 5.73 -4.26 12.37
C PHE A 1 4.49 -5.15 12.51
N GLY A 2 4.51 -6.44 12.14
CA GLY A 2 3.31 -7.30 12.27
C GLY A 2 2.13 -6.82 11.42
N CYS A 3 2.40 -6.05 10.36
CA CYS A 3 1.38 -5.53 9.46
C CYS A 3 0.87 -6.63 8.57
N GLU A 4 -0.41 -6.55 8.27
CA GLU A 4 -1.14 -7.62 7.62
C GLU A 4 -2.13 -7.03 6.63
N ILE A 5 -2.47 -7.81 5.60
CA ILE A 5 -3.33 -7.42 4.47
C ILE A 5 -2.71 -6.35 3.57
N TYR A 6 -2.52 -5.12 4.07
CA TYR A 6 -1.94 -4.02 3.30
C TYR A 6 -1.37 -2.90 4.20
N GLY A 7 -0.52 -2.07 3.61
CA GLY A 7 0.04 -0.87 4.22
C GLY A 7 0.88 -0.08 3.23
N ARG A 8 1.26 1.14 3.58
CA ARG A 8 2.22 1.96 2.81
C ARG A 8 3.46 2.20 3.65
N VAL A 9 4.63 1.96 3.08
CA VAL A 9 5.91 2.17 3.75
C VAL A 9 6.63 3.32 3.07
N ASP A 10 6.96 4.35 3.84
CA ASP A 10 7.53 5.58 3.31
C ASP A 10 9.03 5.63 3.60
N PHE A 11 9.81 5.94 2.56
CA PHE A 11 11.26 6.06 2.63
C PHE A 11 11.72 7.39 2.04
N ARG A 12 12.87 7.89 2.51
CA ARG A 12 13.65 8.93 1.82
C ARG A 12 14.91 8.32 1.26
N TYR A 13 15.28 8.69 0.04
CA TYR A 13 16.53 8.32 -0.58
C TYR A 13 17.41 9.56 -0.67
N ASP A 14 18.64 9.50 -0.14
CA ASP A 14 19.59 10.62 -0.19
C ASP A 14 20.54 10.57 -1.40
N GLY A 15 20.37 9.58 -2.29
CA GLY A 15 21.29 9.32 -3.41
C GLY A 15 22.22 8.14 -3.16
N LYS A 16 22.26 7.59 -1.93
CA LYS A 16 23.06 6.43 -1.56
C LYS A 16 22.26 5.43 -0.74
N ASP A 17 21.61 5.89 0.32
CA ASP A 17 20.95 5.06 1.31
C ASP A 17 19.44 5.38 1.38
N PHE A 18 18.63 4.37 1.71
CA PHE A 18 17.21 4.53 2.00
C PHE A 18 16.99 4.65 3.50
N TYR A 19 16.30 5.71 3.90
CA TYR A 19 15.91 5.98 5.29
C TYR A 19 14.43 5.69 5.44
N PHE A 20 14.12 4.70 6.27
CA PHE A 20 12.75 4.40 6.67
C PHE A 20 12.17 5.58 7.47
N LEU A 21 10.96 6.01 7.11
CA LEU A 21 10.23 7.06 7.83
C LEU A 21 9.12 6.46 8.68
N GLU A 22 8.18 5.77 8.05
CA GLU A 22 6.98 5.28 8.70
C GLU A 22 6.34 4.09 7.97
N VAL A 23 5.49 3.38 8.71
CA VAL A 23 4.52 2.45 8.15
C VAL A 23 3.11 3.00 8.41
N ASN A 24 2.39 3.27 7.34
CA ASN A 24 0.96 3.57 7.36
C ASN A 24 0.18 2.26 7.26
N THR A 25 -0.43 1.82 8.37
CA THR A 25 -1.30 0.63 8.40
C THR A 25 -2.70 0.90 7.83
N LEU A 26 -3.06 2.17 7.67
CA LEU A 26 -4.32 2.61 7.07
C LEU A 26 -4.07 3.78 6.10
N PRO A 27 -3.45 3.53 4.94
CA PRO A 27 -3.18 4.58 3.96
C PRO A 27 -4.48 5.08 3.31
N GLY A 28 -4.42 6.27 2.71
CA GLY A 28 -5.53 6.81 1.92
C GLY A 28 -5.95 5.87 0.78
N MET A 29 -7.26 5.77 0.55
CA MET A 29 -7.87 4.83 -0.41
C MET A 29 -8.78 5.51 -1.45
N THR A 30 -8.66 6.83 -1.64
CA THR A 30 -9.31 7.52 -2.77
C THR A 30 -8.53 7.25 -4.07
N GLN A 31 -9.14 7.48 -5.23
CA GLN A 31 -8.46 7.24 -6.52
C GLN A 31 -7.15 8.01 -6.71
N LEU A 32 -7.01 9.16 -6.04
CA LEU A 32 -5.81 10.01 -6.07
C LEU A 32 -4.84 9.73 -4.90
N SER A 33 -5.11 8.71 -4.08
CA SER A 33 -4.21 8.30 -3.01
C SER A 33 -3.08 7.43 -3.56
N LEU A 34 -1.90 7.52 -2.92
CA LEU A 34 -0.69 6.83 -3.37
C LEU A 34 -0.85 5.31 -3.46
N THR A 35 -1.59 4.68 -2.55
CA THR A 35 -1.75 3.21 -2.55
C THR A 35 -2.57 2.72 -3.75
N PRO A 36 -3.77 3.28 -4.04
CA PRO A 36 -4.48 3.01 -5.31
C PRO A 36 -3.69 3.37 -6.58
N MET A 37 -2.96 4.48 -6.58
CA MET A 37 -2.12 4.86 -7.73
C MET A 37 -1.00 3.85 -7.98
N ALA A 38 -0.28 3.44 -6.93
CA ALA A 38 0.77 2.43 -7.03
C ALA A 38 0.22 1.07 -7.50
N ALA A 39 -0.96 0.66 -7.00
CA ALA A 39 -1.63 -0.55 -7.46
C ALA A 39 -1.96 -0.46 -8.96
N LYS A 40 -2.46 0.68 -9.43
CA LYS A 40 -2.77 0.90 -10.84
C LYS A 40 -1.53 0.79 -11.72
N GLU A 41 -0.41 1.40 -11.33
CA GLU A 41 0.87 1.28 -12.05
C GLU A 41 1.41 -0.16 -12.06
N ALA A 42 1.10 -0.95 -11.03
CA ALA A 42 1.36 -2.39 -10.98
C ALA A 42 0.35 -3.24 -11.78
N GLY A 43 -0.54 -2.63 -12.55
CA GLY A 43 -1.57 -3.32 -13.35
C GLY A 43 -2.76 -3.84 -12.55
N ILE A 44 -2.91 -3.42 -11.29
CA ILE A 44 -4.02 -3.80 -10.40
C ILE A 44 -5.06 -2.67 -10.41
N SER A 45 -6.23 -2.91 -10.98
CA SER A 45 -7.32 -1.94 -10.94
C SER A 45 -7.77 -1.66 -9.51
N PHE A 46 -8.38 -0.49 -9.28
CA PHE A 46 -8.90 -0.15 -7.95
C PHE A 46 -9.91 -1.18 -7.43
N LYS A 47 -10.74 -1.73 -8.32
CA LYS A 47 -11.69 -2.79 -8.00
C LYS A 47 -10.97 -4.05 -7.53
N GLU A 48 -9.95 -4.51 -8.26
CA GLU A 48 -9.15 -5.69 -7.89
C GLU A 48 -8.40 -5.49 -6.58
N LEU A 49 -7.85 -4.29 -6.33
CA LEU A 49 -7.21 -3.94 -5.06
C LEU A 49 -8.19 -4.14 -3.89
N LEU A 50 -9.42 -3.63 -4.02
CA LEU A 50 -10.45 -3.80 -2.99
C LEU A 50 -10.84 -5.27 -2.80
N TYR A 51 -11.00 -6.03 -3.89
CA TYR A 51 -11.30 -7.46 -3.80
C TYR A 51 -10.20 -8.23 -3.06
N LYS A 52 -8.92 -7.96 -3.38
CA LYS A 52 -7.79 -8.59 -2.69
C LYS A 52 -7.78 -8.27 -1.20
N ILE A 53 -8.01 -7.01 -0.82
CA ILE A 53 -8.06 -6.60 0.59
C ILE A 53 -9.19 -7.35 1.31
N ILE A 54 -10.38 -7.43 0.71
CA ILE A 54 -11.54 -8.14 1.29
C ILE A 54 -11.24 -9.64 1.43
N GLU A 55 -10.79 -10.29 0.35
CA GLU A 55 -10.50 -11.73 0.33
C GLU A 55 -9.44 -12.11 1.36
N LEU A 56 -8.33 -11.38 1.41
CA LEU A 56 -7.27 -11.63 2.38
C LEU A 56 -7.76 -11.38 3.81
N SER A 57 -8.64 -10.40 4.03
CA SER A 57 -9.19 -10.11 5.37
C SER A 57 -10.16 -11.18 5.85
N LEU A 58 -10.89 -11.83 4.93
CA LEU A 58 -11.80 -12.93 5.26
C LEU A 58 -11.06 -14.25 5.53
N ASN A 59 -9.92 -14.46 4.87
CA ASN A 59 -9.13 -15.70 4.97
C ASN A 59 -8.05 -15.66 6.05
N ARG A 60 -8.26 -14.82 7.06
CA ARG A 60 -7.26 -14.47 8.04
C ARG A 60 -7.51 -15.07 9.41
#